data_AF-J3A9D7-F1
#
_entry.id   AF-J3A9D7-F1
#
_cell.length_a   1.000
_cell.length_b   1.000
_cell.length_c   1.000
_cell.angle_alpha   90.00
_cell.angle_beta   90.00
_cell.angle_gamma   90.00
#
_symmetry.space_group_name_H-M   'P 1'
#
loop_
_entity.id
_entity.type
_entity.pdbx_description
1 polymer ?
#
loop_
_entity_poly.entity_id
_entity_poly.type
_entity_poly.pdbx_seq_one_letter_code
_entity_poly.pdbx_strand_id
1 'polypeptide(L)'
;MEFQTNIGVSKSDKIYVHGYDLTEELIGQITLADMAFLGAAHRKPTQNESKMLNACMVAICEHGFTPSSISARLTYLGAPEAVQAAVAAGLLGAGSVYLGAMEYVAQILQEGLQKYGAVCDRKEVAKRILEEREERGLQMPGFGRVS
;
A
#
# COMPACT_ATOMS: atom_id res chain seq x y z
N MET A 1 26.14 21.29 4.36
CA MET A 1 25.08 20.31 4.67
C MET A 1 25.38 19.08 3.83
N GLU A 2 25.81 17.98 4.46
CA GLU A 2 26.05 16.72 3.76
C GLU A 2 24.76 15.90 3.77
N PHE A 3 24.30 15.46 2.60
CA PHE A 3 23.17 14.55 2.45
C PHE A 3 23.71 13.12 2.30
N GLN A 4 23.44 12.25 3.27
CA GLN A 4 23.74 10.82 3.17
C GLN A 4 22.45 10.03 2.92
N THR A 5 22.50 9.07 2.00
CA THR A 5 21.38 8.15 1.68
C THR A 5 21.90 6.74 1.41
N ASN A 6 21.15 5.75 1.88
CA ASN A 6 21.40 4.32 1.61
C ASN A 6 20.40 3.75 0.58
N ILE A 7 19.70 4.61 -0.15
CA ILE A 7 18.62 4.22 -1.08
C ILE A 7 19.17 3.93 -2.47
N GLY A 8 19.96 4.85 -3.03
CA GLY A 8 20.51 4.73 -4.38
C GLY A 8 21.96 5.19 -4.42
N VAL A 9 22.83 4.39 -5.04
CA VAL A 9 24.25 4.74 -5.23
C VAL A 9 24.60 4.55 -6.69
N SER A 10 24.98 5.64 -7.35
CA SER A 10 25.52 5.59 -8.71
C SER A 10 27.05 5.63 -8.65
N LYS A 11 27.69 4.60 -9.20
CA LYS A 11 29.12 4.53 -9.49
C LYS A 11 29.36 4.75 -10.99
N SER A 12 30.62 4.83 -11.41
CA SER A 12 31.00 5.05 -12.82
C SER A 12 30.45 3.98 -13.77
N ASP A 13 30.25 2.76 -13.30
CA ASP A 13 29.90 1.58 -14.08
C ASP A 13 28.64 0.86 -13.59
N LYS A 14 28.13 1.20 -12.39
CA LYS A 14 27.05 0.48 -11.73
C LYS A 14 26.09 1.41 -11.01
N ILE A 15 24.81 1.04 -11.01
CA ILE A 15 23.77 1.71 -10.23
C ILE A 15 23.25 0.71 -9.22
N TYR A 16 23.23 1.10 -7.95
CA TYR A 16 22.70 0.29 -6.87
C TYR A 16 21.40 0.88 -6.34
N VAL A 17 20.44 0.02 -6.04
CA VAL A 17 19.22 0.37 -5.31
C VAL A 17 19.09 -0.53 -4.08
N HIS A 18 19.09 0.06 -2.90
CA HIS A 18 19.09 -0.65 -1.61
C HIS A 18 20.15 -1.76 -1.54
N GLY A 19 21.33 -1.50 -2.12
CA GLY A 19 22.46 -2.43 -2.13
C GLY A 19 22.44 -3.48 -3.25
N TYR A 20 21.40 -3.54 -4.08
CA TYR A 20 21.31 -4.43 -5.24
C TYR A 20 21.73 -3.72 -6.53
N ASP A 21 22.49 -4.39 -7.38
CA ASP A 21 22.85 -3.90 -8.72
C ASP A 21 21.60 -3.82 -9.63
N LEU A 22 21.28 -2.63 -10.12
CA LEU A 22 20.08 -2.38 -10.92
C LEU A 22 20.07 -3.19 -12.21
N THR A 23 21.21 -3.31 -12.89
CA THR A 23 21.29 -3.95 -14.20
C THR A 23 21.38 -5.46 -14.09
N GLU A 24 22.11 -5.97 -13.10
CA GLU A 24 22.38 -7.41 -12.95
C GLU A 24 21.35 -8.12 -12.05
N GLU A 25 20.80 -7.44 -11.05
CA GLU A 25 20.00 -8.09 -9.99
C GLU A 25 18.54 -7.67 -9.93
N LEU A 26 18.14 -6.57 -10.58
CA LEU A 26 16.77 -6.03 -10.51
C LEU A 26 16.07 -6.04 -11.87
N ILE A 27 16.67 -5.43 -12.90
CA ILE A 27 16.05 -5.36 -14.23
C ILE A 27 15.78 -6.76 -14.79
N GLY A 28 14.53 -7.01 -15.16
CA GLY A 28 14.08 -8.30 -15.69
C GLY A 28 13.95 -9.42 -14.65
N GLN A 29 14.36 -9.19 -13.39
CA GLN A 29 14.31 -10.18 -12.31
C GLN A 29 13.15 -9.95 -11.34
N ILE A 30 12.71 -8.70 -11.19
CA ILE A 30 11.64 -8.32 -10.26
C ILE A 30 10.54 -7.52 -10.98
N THR A 31 9.35 -7.50 -10.40
CA THR A 31 8.22 -6.68 -10.90
C THR A 31 8.30 -5.24 -10.36
N LEU A 32 7.48 -4.34 -10.91
CA LEU A 32 7.32 -2.99 -10.37
C LEU A 32 6.82 -3.01 -8.91
N ALA A 33 5.94 -3.95 -8.58
CA ALA A 33 5.44 -4.15 -7.22
C ALA A 33 6.59 -4.55 -6.27
N ASP A 34 7.47 -5.43 -6.72
CA ASP A 34 8.64 -5.85 -5.93
C ASP A 34 9.64 -4.70 -5.73
N MET A 35 9.74 -3.78 -6.69
CA MET A 35 10.57 -2.58 -6.55
C MET A 35 10.03 -1.65 -5.47
N ALA A 36 8.70 -1.47 -5.41
CA ALA A 36 8.05 -0.73 -4.33
C ALA A 36 8.24 -1.44 -2.96
N PHE A 37 8.14 -2.78 -2.94
CA PHE A 37 8.43 -3.57 -1.74
C PHE A 37 9.87 -3.36 -1.27
N LEU A 38 10.84 -3.41 -2.19
CA LEU A 38 12.26 -3.17 -1.89
C LEU A 38 12.48 -1.77 -1.31
N GLY A 39 11.80 -0.76 -1.86
CA GLY A 39 11.84 0.61 -1.35
C GLY A 39 11.36 0.73 0.11
N ALA A 40 10.29 0.01 0.45
CA ALA A 40 9.68 0.08 1.77
C ALA A 40 10.33 -0.85 2.82
N ALA A 41 10.70 -2.07 2.41
CA ALA A 41 11.19 -3.12 3.31
C ALA A 41 12.72 -3.30 3.28
N HIS A 42 13.41 -2.62 2.35
CA HIS A 42 14.86 -2.69 2.16
C HIS A 42 15.41 -4.10 1.92
N ARG A 43 14.57 -5.00 1.41
CA ARG A 43 14.92 -6.37 0.97
C ARG A 43 14.05 -6.78 -0.21
N LYS A 44 14.51 -7.77 -0.98
CA LYS A 44 13.66 -8.42 -1.99
C LYS A 44 12.48 -9.16 -1.32
N PRO A 45 11.28 -9.13 -1.91
CA PRO A 45 10.16 -9.92 -1.43
C PRO A 45 10.40 -11.41 -1.66
N THR A 46 9.80 -12.25 -0.81
CA THR A 46 9.63 -13.67 -1.11
C THR A 46 8.62 -13.86 -2.25
N GLN A 47 8.60 -15.04 -2.87
CA GLN A 47 7.67 -15.31 -3.98
C GLN A 47 6.19 -15.10 -3.59
N ASN A 48 5.82 -15.41 -2.34
CA ASN A 48 4.46 -15.22 -1.85
C ASN A 48 4.14 -13.75 -1.61
N GLU A 49 5.07 -12.98 -1.04
CA GLU A 49 4.93 -11.53 -0.85
C GLU A 49 4.81 -10.81 -2.20
N SER A 50 5.65 -11.17 -3.17
CA SER A 50 5.61 -10.65 -4.53
C SER A 50 4.25 -10.87 -5.20
N LYS A 51 3.77 -12.12 -5.18
CA LYS A 51 2.45 -12.48 -5.74
C LYS A 51 1.31 -11.71 -5.07
N MET A 52 1.33 -11.61 -3.74
CA MET A 52 0.30 -10.92 -2.98
C MET A 52 0.30 -9.42 -3.27
N LEU A 53 1.47 -8.76 -3.17
CA LEU A 53 1.58 -7.33 -3.40
C LEU A 53 1.21 -6.96 -4.83
N ASN A 54 1.66 -7.74 -5.82
CA ASN A 54 1.28 -7.53 -7.21
C ASN A 54 -0.24 -7.66 -7.41
N ALA A 55 -0.87 -8.67 -6.80
CA ALA A 55 -2.33 -8.80 -6.84
C ALA A 55 -3.04 -7.60 -6.19
N CYS A 56 -2.55 -7.11 -5.05
CA CYS A 56 -3.08 -5.92 -4.39
C CYS A 56 -2.93 -4.67 -5.27
N MET A 57 -1.77 -4.45 -5.89
CA MET A 57 -1.55 -3.32 -6.78
C MET A 57 -2.47 -3.37 -8.00
N VAL A 58 -2.60 -4.54 -8.62
CA VAL A 58 -3.51 -4.74 -9.76
C VAL A 58 -4.95 -4.46 -9.36
N ALA A 59 -5.39 -4.92 -8.19
CA ALA A 59 -6.72 -4.61 -7.70
C ALA A 59 -6.90 -3.09 -7.56
N ILE A 60 -5.98 -2.41 -6.86
CA ILE A 60 -6.08 -0.96 -6.55
C ILE A 60 -6.05 -0.07 -7.79
N CYS A 61 -5.41 -0.50 -8.87
CA CYS A 61 -5.33 0.27 -10.11
C CYS A 61 -6.70 0.70 -10.65
N GLU A 62 -7.76 -0.08 -10.47
CA GLU A 62 -9.10 0.29 -10.92
C GLU A 62 -10.17 -0.31 -10.00
N HIS A 63 -10.85 0.57 -9.26
CA HIS A 63 -12.01 0.22 -8.42
C HIS A 63 -13.21 1.15 -8.67
N GLY A 64 -13.25 1.83 -9.83
CA GLY A 64 -14.35 2.65 -10.31
C GLY A 64 -14.17 4.17 -10.16
N PHE A 65 -15.29 4.89 -10.18
CA PHE A 65 -15.38 6.34 -10.05
C PHE A 65 -15.05 6.81 -8.62
N THR A 66 -13.78 6.75 -8.26
CA THR A 66 -13.28 7.31 -7.01
C THR A 66 -13.22 8.85 -7.11
N PRO A 67 -13.37 9.59 -5.99
CA PRO A 67 -13.15 11.04 -6.00
C PRO A 67 -11.79 11.45 -6.57
N SER A 68 -10.75 10.63 -6.35
CA SER A 68 -9.42 10.82 -6.94
C SER A 68 -9.43 10.76 -8.47
N SER A 69 -10.10 9.78 -9.08
CA SER A 69 -10.15 9.68 -10.55
C SER A 69 -11.00 10.80 -11.16
N ILE A 70 -12.05 11.25 -10.47
CA ILE A 70 -12.85 12.42 -10.88
C ILE A 70 -12.01 13.70 -10.83
N SER A 71 -11.29 13.94 -9.73
CA SER A 71 -10.44 15.12 -9.53
C SER A 71 -9.36 15.22 -10.61
N ALA A 72 -8.67 14.11 -10.90
CA ALA A 72 -7.69 14.04 -11.97
C ALA A 72 -8.32 14.37 -13.33
N ARG A 73 -9.49 13.80 -13.62
CA ARG A 73 -10.20 14.02 -14.89
C ARG A 73 -10.62 15.48 -15.07
N LEU A 74 -11.18 16.11 -14.04
CA LEU A 74 -11.58 17.53 -14.10
C LEU A 74 -10.37 18.43 -14.35
N THR A 75 -9.25 18.16 -13.68
CA THR A 75 -8.01 18.92 -13.87
C THR A 75 -7.47 18.74 -15.31
N TYR A 76 -7.47 17.52 -15.82
CA TYR A 76 -7.05 17.24 -17.19
C TYR A 76 -7.94 17.92 -18.24
N LEU A 77 -9.26 17.99 -18.02
CA LEU A 77 -10.17 18.71 -18.92
C LEU A 77 -9.90 20.22 -18.95
N GLY A 78 -9.36 20.79 -17.86
CA GLY A 78 -8.99 22.21 -17.78
C GLY A 78 -7.66 22.54 -18.44
N ALA A 79 -6.68 21.62 -18.40
CA ALA A 79 -5.34 21.80 -18.98
C ALA A 79 -4.76 20.45 -19.45
N PRO A 80 -5.09 19.97 -20.66
CA PRO A 80 -4.65 18.67 -21.17
C PRO A 80 -3.13 18.52 -21.29
N GLU A 81 -2.41 19.61 -21.51
CA GLU A 81 -0.94 19.67 -21.56
C GLU A 81 -0.30 19.45 -20.18
N ALA A 82 -1.05 19.68 -19.10
CA ALA A 82 -0.57 19.59 -17.72
C ALA A 82 -0.90 18.22 -17.08
N VAL A 83 -0.55 17.12 -17.75
CA VAL A 83 -0.84 15.74 -17.28
C VAL A 83 -0.34 15.50 -15.85
N GLN A 84 0.84 16.02 -15.50
CA GLN A 84 1.40 15.89 -14.15
C GLN A 84 0.52 16.57 -13.09
N ALA A 85 -0.10 17.71 -13.43
CA ALA A 85 -1.03 18.41 -12.52
C ALA A 85 -2.31 17.60 -12.32
N ALA A 86 -2.82 16.96 -13.37
CA ALA A 86 -3.97 16.06 -13.27
C ALA A 86 -3.69 14.85 -12.36
N VAL A 87 -2.52 14.21 -12.52
CA VAL A 87 -2.10 13.11 -11.64
C VAL A 87 -1.96 13.60 -10.19
N ALA A 88 -1.33 14.75 -9.97
CA ALA A 88 -1.19 15.33 -8.64
C ALA A 88 -2.55 15.61 -7.98
N ALA A 89 -3.52 16.15 -8.73
CA ALA A 89 -4.87 16.44 -8.23
C ALA A 89 -5.62 15.17 -7.77
N GLY A 90 -5.43 14.05 -8.46
CA GLY A 90 -5.98 12.76 -8.04
C GLY A 90 -5.28 12.20 -6.79
N LEU A 91 -3.95 12.28 -6.75
CA LEU A 91 -3.14 11.80 -5.62
C LEU A 91 -3.40 12.58 -4.33
N LEU A 92 -3.54 13.90 -4.41
CA LEU A 92 -3.84 14.75 -3.24
C LEU A 92 -5.21 14.45 -2.62
N GLY A 93 -6.13 13.85 -3.39
CA GLY A 93 -7.43 13.38 -2.89
C GLY A 93 -7.39 11.99 -2.23
N ALA A 94 -6.29 11.25 -2.38
CA ALA A 94 -6.14 9.90 -1.84
C ALA A 94 -5.70 9.96 -0.35
N GLY A 95 -6.65 10.33 0.51
CA GLY A 95 -6.43 10.46 1.96
C GLY A 95 -6.80 9.22 2.78
N SER A 96 -6.75 9.36 4.10
CA SER A 96 -6.99 8.31 5.10
C SER A 96 -8.36 7.63 4.98
N VAL A 97 -9.37 8.31 4.44
CA VAL A 97 -10.72 7.73 4.23
C VAL A 97 -10.69 6.61 3.19
N TYR A 98 -9.83 6.71 2.16
CA TYR A 98 -9.78 5.74 1.06
C TYR A 98 -8.58 4.79 1.16
N LEU A 99 -7.41 5.30 1.55
CA LEU A 99 -6.20 4.49 1.68
C LEU A 99 -6.00 3.90 3.09
N GLY A 100 -6.57 4.54 4.12
CA GLY A 100 -6.35 4.16 5.52
C GLY A 100 -7.21 2.99 6.01
N ALA A 101 -8.25 2.58 5.26
CA ALA A 101 -9.10 1.46 5.66
C ALA A 101 -8.32 0.14 5.73
N MET A 102 -7.37 -0.08 4.82
CA MET A 102 -6.53 -1.29 4.82
C MET A 102 -5.59 -1.32 6.03
N GLU A 103 -4.94 -0.19 6.32
CA GLU A 103 -4.06 -0.03 7.49
C GLU A 103 -4.85 -0.24 8.79
N TYR A 104 -6.05 0.34 8.89
CA TYR A 104 -6.91 0.19 10.05
C TYR A 104 -7.37 -1.25 10.27
N VAL A 105 -7.76 -1.97 9.21
CA VAL A 105 -8.09 -3.41 9.30
C VAL A 105 -6.87 -4.21 9.75
N ALA A 106 -5.70 -3.95 9.17
CA ALA A 106 -4.46 -4.64 9.54
C ALA A 106 -4.13 -4.42 11.02
N GLN A 107 -4.26 -3.18 11.51
CA GLN A 107 -4.05 -2.83 12.91
C GLN A 107 -5.01 -3.59 13.84
N ILE A 108 -6.32 -3.60 13.53
CA ILE A 108 -7.32 -4.33 14.34
C ILE A 108 -6.98 -5.81 14.45
N LEU A 109 -6.61 -6.43 13.33
CA LEU A 109 -6.27 -7.86 13.30
C LEU A 109 -4.98 -8.17 14.06
N GLN A 110 -3.96 -7.31 13.92
CA GLN A 110 -2.69 -7.46 14.64
C GLN A 110 -2.87 -7.30 16.15
N GLU A 111 -3.60 -6.27 16.58
CA GLU A 111 -3.90 -6.03 17.99
C GLU A 111 -4.69 -7.19 18.60
N GLY A 112 -5.69 -7.72 17.88
CA GLY A 112 -6.45 -8.88 18.34
C GLY A 112 -5.61 -10.15 18.46
N LEU A 113 -4.73 -10.41 17.48
CA LEU A 113 -3.78 -11.53 17.54
C LEU A 113 -2.78 -11.36 18.70
N GLN A 114 -2.31 -10.15 18.96
CA GLN A 114 -1.40 -9.87 20.07
C GLN A 114 -2.08 -10.09 21.43
N LYS A 115 -3.34 -9.64 21.58
CA LYS A 115 -4.10 -9.78 22.83
C LYS A 115 -4.53 -11.22 23.12
N TYR A 116 -4.98 -11.95 22.09
CA TYR A 116 -5.71 -13.20 22.27
C TYR A 116 -5.05 -14.42 21.61
N GLY A 117 -4.17 -14.22 20.62
CA GLY A 117 -3.67 -15.29 19.77
C GLY A 117 -2.76 -16.32 20.44
N ALA A 118 -2.26 -16.04 21.65
CA ALA A 118 -1.50 -17.01 22.44
C ALA A 118 -2.37 -18.07 23.11
N VAL A 119 -3.66 -17.78 23.32
CA VAL A 119 -4.59 -18.61 24.12
C VAL A 119 -5.80 -19.05 23.32
N CYS A 120 -6.19 -18.24 22.33
CA CYS A 120 -7.37 -18.45 21.51
C CYS A 120 -6.98 -18.90 20.11
N ASP A 121 -7.81 -19.76 19.49
CA ASP A 121 -7.71 -20.01 18.07
C ASP A 121 -8.19 -18.81 17.24
N ARG A 122 -7.95 -18.83 15.93
CA ARG A 122 -8.29 -17.70 15.05
C ARG A 122 -9.78 -17.33 15.06
N LYS A 123 -10.68 -18.30 15.26
CA LYS A 123 -12.13 -18.04 15.28
C LYS A 123 -12.51 -17.31 16.56
N GLU A 124 -11.95 -17.75 17.68
CA GLU A 124 -12.18 -17.14 18.98
C GLU A 124 -11.57 -15.73 19.07
N VAL A 125 -10.37 -15.52 18.49
CA VAL A 125 -9.80 -14.18 18.32
C VAL A 125 -10.73 -13.27 17.52
N ALA A 126 -11.23 -13.74 16.37
CA ALA A 126 -12.15 -12.97 15.54
C ALA A 126 -13.46 -12.61 16.28
N LYS A 127 -14.01 -13.56 17.04
CA LYS A 127 -15.21 -13.33 17.86
C LYS A 127 -14.98 -12.23 18.90
N ARG A 128 -13.86 -12.26 19.63
CA ARG A 128 -13.51 -11.23 20.62
C ARG A 128 -13.29 -9.85 20.01
N ILE A 129 -12.69 -9.78 18.82
CA ILE A 129 -12.55 -8.51 18.08
C ILE A 129 -13.94 -7.93 17.76
N LEU A 130 -14.89 -8.77 17.33
CA LEU A 130 -16.26 -8.33 17.01
C LEU A 130 -16.99 -7.84 18.27
N GLU A 131 -16.92 -8.60 19.37
CA GLU A 131 -17.53 -8.25 20.66
C GLU A 131 -16.99 -6.91 21.19
N GLU A 132 -15.67 -6.72 21.24
CA GLU A 132 -15.05 -5.45 21.69
C GLU A 132 -15.53 -4.24 20.87
N ARG A 133 -15.77 -4.43 19.57
CA ARG A 133 -16.20 -3.34 18.70
C ARG A 133 -17.69 -3.07 18.82
N GLU A 134 -18.50 -4.10 18.98
CA GLU A 134 -19.94 -3.97 19.25
C GLU A 134 -20.18 -3.23 20.57
N GLU A 135 -19.46 -3.58 21.63
CA GLU A 135 -19.50 -2.89 22.93
C GLU A 135 -19.15 -1.39 22.82
N ARG A 136 -18.27 -1.04 21.88
CA ARG A 136 -17.86 0.33 21.59
C ARG A 136 -18.76 1.03 20.55
N GLY A 137 -19.77 0.35 20.02
CA GLY A 137 -20.65 0.86 18.97
C GLY A 137 -19.94 1.10 17.63
N LEU A 138 -18.84 0.40 17.35
CA LEU A 138 -18.02 0.57 16.15
C LEU A 138 -18.29 -0.53 15.11
N GLN A 139 -18.52 -0.14 13.85
CA GLN A 139 -18.65 -1.10 12.75
C GLN A 139 -17.32 -1.75 12.37
N MET A 140 -17.36 -2.92 11.71
CA MET A 140 -16.17 -3.54 11.14
C MET A 140 -15.78 -2.91 9.80
N PRO A 141 -14.60 -2.28 9.69
CA PRO A 141 -14.10 -1.79 8.41
C PRO A 141 -13.92 -2.95 7.44
N GLY A 142 -14.26 -2.74 6.17
CA GLY A 142 -14.25 -3.79 5.13
C GLY A 142 -15.50 -4.68 5.09
N PHE A 143 -16.41 -4.56 6.06
CA PHE A 143 -17.69 -5.27 6.10
C PHE A 143 -18.85 -4.26 6.23
N GLY A 144 -19.31 -3.70 5.11
CA GLY A 144 -20.44 -2.77 5.06
C GLY A 144 -20.78 -2.27 3.65
N ARG A 145 -22.08 -2.21 3.32
CA ARG A 145 -22.66 -1.64 2.09
C ARG A 145 -22.47 -0.12 2.09
N VAL A 146 -22.11 0.46 0.94
CA VAL A 146 -22.35 1.89 0.67
C VAL A 146 -23.86 2.11 0.83
N SER A 147 -24.25 2.79 1.91
CA SER A 147 -25.62 3.24 2.15
C SER A 147 -25.63 4.75 1.98
#